data_AF-A0A2V5PK33-F1
#
_entry.id   AF-A0A2V5PK33-F1
#
_cell.length_a   1.000
_cell.length_b   1.000
_cell.length_c   1.000
_cell.angle_alpha   90.00
_cell.angle_beta   90.00
_cell.angle_gamma   90.00
#
_symmetry.space_group_name_H-M   'P 1'
#
loop_
_entity.id
_entity.type
_entity.pdbx_description
1 polymer ?
#
loop_
_entity_poly.entity_id
_entity_poly.type
_entity_poly.pdbx_seq_one_letter_code
_entity_poly.pdbx_strand_id
1 'polypeptide(L)'
;MFLQSHLGRPDNPPNFVNTKINHLALWILIVVYFLIGWGWYAVFGEKWLNLHARTMTDIEHTHNVGAYVLAFLASIAVNYTLAVLIARTNPTSVWCGLKVALACWFAFIFMEYATISVFSAFETNPWPLICIDMGRPLLGMAISGLVFGAWRKSA
;
A
#
# COMPACT_ATOMS: atom_id res chain seq x y z
N MET A 1 -23.22 30.02 53.34
CA MET A 1 -23.44 30.50 51.95
C MET A 1 -22.27 30.01 51.12
N PHE A 2 -22.54 29.08 50.20
CA PHE A 2 -21.58 28.23 49.50
C PHE A 2 -20.73 29.01 48.49
N LEU A 3 -19.42 28.77 48.49
CA LEU A 3 -18.51 29.13 47.40
C LEU A 3 -17.85 27.85 46.90
N GLN A 4 -18.45 27.22 45.90
CA GLN A 4 -17.79 26.24 45.05
C GLN A 4 -18.35 26.33 43.64
N SER A 5 -17.48 25.96 42.68
CA SER A 5 -17.71 25.72 41.26
C SER A 5 -17.36 26.89 40.33
N HIS A 6 -16.21 26.76 39.67
CA HIS A 6 -16.07 26.83 38.22
C HIS A 6 -14.66 26.33 37.84
N LEU A 7 -14.35 25.09 38.23
CA LEU A 7 -13.34 24.32 37.51
C LEU A 7 -14.08 23.61 36.38
N GLY A 8 -14.02 24.20 35.18
CA GLY A 8 -14.43 23.56 33.94
C GLY A 8 -13.56 22.33 33.73
N ARG A 9 -14.15 21.18 34.03
CA ARG A 9 -13.60 19.84 33.83
C ARG A 9 -13.56 19.56 32.32
N PRO A 10 -12.39 19.33 31.68
CA PRO A 10 -12.36 18.86 30.30
C PRO A 10 -12.64 17.36 30.29
N ASP A 11 -13.90 17.01 30.55
CA ASP A 11 -14.38 15.62 30.51
C ASP A 11 -14.85 15.30 29.09
N ASN A 12 -14.05 15.58 28.07
CA ASN A 12 -14.26 14.89 26.81
C ASN A 12 -13.47 13.58 26.93
N PRO A 13 -14.13 12.42 27.19
CA PRO A 13 -13.43 11.15 27.04
C PRO A 13 -12.83 11.13 25.63
N PRO A 14 -11.61 10.60 25.44
CA PRO A 14 -11.05 10.46 24.11
C PRO A 14 -12.10 9.73 23.28
N ASN A 15 -12.61 10.40 22.25
CA ASN A 15 -13.49 9.79 21.26
C ASN A 15 -12.69 8.63 20.70
N PHE A 16 -12.91 7.42 21.23
CA PHE A 16 -12.37 6.21 20.65
C PHE A 16 -13.00 6.15 19.27
N VAL A 17 -12.25 6.61 18.27
CA VAL A 17 -12.66 6.53 16.88
C VAL A 17 -12.83 5.04 16.63
N ASN A 18 -14.06 4.57 16.78
CA ASN A 18 -14.44 3.17 16.65
C ASN A 18 -14.42 2.87 15.15
N THR A 19 -13.19 2.80 14.64
CA THR A 19 -12.90 2.56 13.24
C THR A 19 -12.98 1.07 13.10
N LYS A 20 -14.20 0.53 13.01
CA LYS A 20 -14.38 -0.88 12.61
C LYS A 20 -13.83 -1.01 11.20
N ILE A 21 -12.55 -1.37 11.09
CA ILE A 21 -11.92 -1.69 9.82
C ILE A 21 -12.64 -2.93 9.30
N ASN A 22 -13.23 -2.83 8.10
CA ASN A 22 -13.93 -3.96 7.53
C ASN A 22 -12.91 -5.02 7.12
N HIS A 23 -12.83 -6.10 7.91
CA HIS A 23 -11.95 -7.21 7.63
C HIS A 23 -12.24 -7.89 6.29
N LEU A 24 -13.49 -7.84 5.79
CA LEU A 24 -13.83 -8.37 4.46
C LEU A 24 -13.18 -7.57 3.34
N ALA A 25 -13.14 -6.23 3.46
CA ALA A 25 -12.46 -5.35 2.51
C ALA A 25 -10.97 -5.68 2.41
N LEU A 26 -10.35 -5.94 3.57
CA LEU A 26 -8.95 -6.31 3.66
C LEU A 26 -8.68 -7.63 2.91
N TRP A 27 -9.50 -8.66 3.13
CA TRP A 27 -9.35 -9.94 2.44
C TRP A 27 -9.52 -9.83 0.92
N ILE A 28 -10.50 -9.06 0.45
CA ILE A 28 -10.70 -8.81 -0.98
C ILE A 28 -9.46 -8.11 -1.56
N LEU A 29 -8.93 -7.10 -0.88
CA LEU A 29 -7.76 -6.37 -1.35
C LEU A 29 -6.49 -7.22 -1.39
N ILE A 30 -6.34 -8.19 -0.48
CA ILE A 30 -5.24 -9.16 -0.55
C ILE A 30 -5.32 -9.94 -1.87
N VAL A 31 -6.49 -10.49 -2.22
CA VAL A 31 -6.67 -11.22 -3.48
C VAL A 31 -6.38 -10.31 -4.68
N VAL A 32 -6.87 -9.07 -4.65
CA VAL A 32 -6.59 -8.07 -5.69
C VAL A 32 -5.09 -7.81 -5.85
N TYR A 33 -4.31 -7.76 -4.77
CA TYR A 33 -2.85 -7.61 -4.83
C TYR A 33 -2.16 -8.74 -5.59
N PHE A 34 -2.62 -9.99 -5.39
CA PHE A 34 -2.09 -11.15 -6.12
C PHE A 34 -2.47 -11.11 -7.60
N LEU A 35 -3.72 -10.76 -7.92
CA LEU A 35 -4.17 -10.64 -9.30
C LEU A 35 -3.45 -9.52 -10.05
N ILE A 36 -3.18 -8.39 -9.38
CA ILE A 36 -2.36 -7.31 -9.94
C ILE A 36 -0.94 -7.82 -10.18
N GLY A 37 -0.34 -8.53 -9.22
CA GLY A 37 1.00 -9.10 -9.41
C GLY A 37 1.08 -10.04 -10.60
N TRP A 38 0.13 -10.98 -10.69
CA TRP A 38 0.03 -11.91 -11.79
C TRP A 38 -0.15 -11.19 -13.14
N GLY A 39 -1.14 -10.30 -13.24
CA GLY A 39 -1.41 -9.56 -14.47
C GLY A 39 -0.27 -8.62 -14.87
N TRP A 40 0.40 -7.99 -13.90
CA TRP A 40 1.53 -7.09 -14.15
C TRP A 40 2.70 -7.82 -14.78
N TYR A 41 3.09 -8.97 -14.22
CA TYR A 41 4.19 -9.77 -14.76
C TYR A 41 3.77 -10.60 -15.99
N ALA A 42 2.49 -10.86 -16.20
CA ALA A 42 2.02 -11.40 -17.49
C ALA A 42 2.25 -10.41 -18.64
N VAL A 43 2.14 -9.10 -18.39
CA VAL A 43 2.33 -8.06 -19.43
C VAL A 43 3.78 -7.59 -19.52
N PHE A 44 4.45 -7.38 -18.40
CA PHE A 44 5.80 -6.78 -18.35
C PHE A 44 6.92 -7.79 -18.04
N GLY A 45 6.60 -9.07 -17.80
CA GLY A 45 7.56 -10.08 -17.33
C GLY A 45 8.78 -10.26 -18.21
N GLU A 46 8.60 -10.40 -19.54
CA GLU A 46 9.73 -10.52 -20.48
C GLU A 46 10.63 -9.30 -20.44
N LYS A 47 10.04 -8.09 -20.46
CA LYS A 47 10.79 -6.84 -20.37
C LYS A 47 11.53 -6.72 -19.04
N TRP A 48 10.87 -7.09 -17.94
CA TRP A 48 11.45 -7.08 -16.60
C TRP A 48 12.64 -8.03 -16.47
N LEU A 49 12.55 -9.24 -17.04
CA LEU A 49 13.66 -10.19 -17.09
C LEU A 49 14.81 -9.67 -17.94
N ASN A 50 14.52 -9.17 -19.14
CA ASN A 50 15.55 -8.62 -20.04
C ASN A 50 16.32 -7.45 -19.39
N LEU A 51 15.63 -6.59 -18.63
CA LEU A 51 16.25 -5.49 -17.89
C LEU A 51 17.13 -5.98 -16.72
N HIS A 52 16.86 -7.18 -16.20
CA HIS A 52 17.73 -7.88 -15.25
C HIS A 52 18.81 -8.74 -15.93
N ALA A 53 18.93 -8.70 -17.26
CA ALA A 53 19.76 -9.60 -18.06
C ALA A 53 19.48 -11.09 -17.74
N ARG A 54 18.20 -11.42 -17.54
CA ARG A 54 17.68 -12.78 -17.30
C ARG A 54 16.72 -13.21 -18.40
N THR A 55 16.48 -14.51 -18.44
CA THR A 55 15.59 -15.20 -19.37
C THR A 55 14.57 -16.04 -18.61
N MET A 56 13.51 -16.50 -19.29
CA MET A 56 12.49 -17.35 -18.66
C MET A 56 13.07 -18.65 -18.09
N THR A 57 14.07 -19.22 -18.76
CA THR A 57 14.78 -20.43 -18.32
C THR A 57 15.53 -20.23 -17.00
N ASP A 58 15.90 -18.99 -16.64
CA ASP A 58 16.55 -18.70 -15.35
C ASP A 58 15.60 -18.78 -14.15
N ILE A 59 14.29 -18.70 -14.39
CA ILE A 59 13.26 -18.63 -13.34
C ILE A 59 12.33 -19.85 -13.30
N GLU A 60 12.37 -20.74 -14.28
CA GLU A 60 11.50 -21.94 -14.37
C GLU A 60 11.57 -22.83 -13.11
N HIS A 61 12.72 -22.89 -12.45
CA HIS A 61 12.93 -23.74 -11.26
C HIS A 61 13.00 -22.96 -9.93
N THR A 62 12.94 -21.62 -9.98
CA THR A 62 13.19 -20.78 -8.80
C THR A 62 11.88 -20.42 -8.10
N HIS A 63 11.24 -21.39 -7.46
CA HIS A 63 10.02 -21.18 -6.67
C HIS A 63 10.31 -21.15 -5.17
N ASN A 64 10.83 -20.02 -4.68
CA ASN A 64 11.01 -19.83 -3.24
C ASN A 64 9.64 -19.53 -2.60
N VAL A 65 9.04 -20.54 -1.94
CA VAL A 65 7.77 -20.41 -1.21
C VAL A 65 7.81 -19.25 -0.20
N GLY A 66 8.97 -18.98 0.40
CA GLY A 66 9.17 -17.88 1.33
C GLY A 66 8.89 -16.50 0.72
N ALA A 67 9.17 -16.30 -0.58
CA ALA A 67 8.88 -15.04 -1.26
C ALA A 67 7.37 -14.79 -1.37
N TYR A 68 6.58 -15.84 -1.64
CA TYR A 68 5.12 -15.73 -1.70
C TYR A 68 4.50 -15.49 -0.32
N VAL A 69 5.02 -16.16 0.71
CA VAL A 69 4.59 -15.92 2.10
C VAL A 69 4.89 -14.48 2.52
N LEU A 70 6.09 -13.98 2.20
CA LEU A 70 6.45 -12.59 2.48
C LEU A 70 5.54 -11.62 1.71
N ALA A 71 5.25 -11.88 0.43
CA ALA A 71 4.34 -11.05 -0.36
C ALA A 71 2.93 -11.02 0.23
N PHE A 72 2.44 -12.15 0.73
CA PHE A 72 1.16 -12.25 1.43
C PHE A 72 1.14 -11.39 2.70
N LEU A 73 2.13 -11.57 3.58
CA LEU A 73 2.24 -10.80 4.83
C LEU A 73 2.42 -9.30 4.57
N ALA A 74 3.23 -8.93 3.58
CA ALA A 74 3.42 -7.55 3.16
C ALA A 74 2.11 -6.93 2.66
N SER A 75 1.30 -7.68 1.90
CA SER A 75 -0.01 -7.20 1.44
C SER A 75 -0.96 -6.89 2.61
N ILE A 76 -0.96 -7.71 3.67
CA ILE A 76 -1.74 -7.45 4.88
C ILE A 76 -1.24 -6.17 5.55
N ALA A 77 0.07 -6.06 5.78
CA ALA A 77 0.68 -4.92 6.47
C ALA A 77 0.40 -3.60 5.72
N VAL A 78 0.61 -3.56 4.41
CA VAL A 78 0.36 -2.38 3.57
C VAL A 78 -1.11 -1.98 3.60
N ASN A 79 -2.03 -2.93 3.36
CA ASN A 79 -3.46 -2.60 3.32
C ASN A 79 -3.99 -2.18 4.69
N TYR A 80 -3.55 -2.83 5.77
CA TYR A 80 -3.97 -2.46 7.13
C TYR A 80 -3.46 -1.06 7.51
N THR A 81 -2.19 -0.78 7.22
CA THR A 81 -1.57 0.54 7.48
C THR A 81 -2.29 1.62 6.70
N LEU A 82 -2.58 1.37 5.41
CA LEU A 82 -3.28 2.33 4.56
C LEU A 82 -4.72 2.56 5.05
N ALA A 83 -5.43 1.51 5.48
CA ALA A 83 -6.75 1.65 6.09
C ALA A 83 -6.73 2.53 7.35
N VAL A 84 -5.73 2.34 8.23
CA VAL A 84 -5.56 3.16 9.43
C VAL A 84 -5.26 4.61 9.06
N LEU A 85 -4.32 4.86 8.14
CA LEU A 85 -3.96 6.22 7.72
C LEU A 85 -5.16 6.95 7.11
N ILE A 86 -5.88 6.31 6.19
CA ILE A 86 -7.07 6.88 5.57
C ILE A 86 -8.16 7.12 6.62
N ALA A 87 -8.34 6.24 7.60
CA ALA A 87 -9.31 6.48 8.67
C ALA A 87 -8.99 7.73 9.51
N ARG A 88 -7.70 8.06 9.69
CA ARG A 88 -7.25 9.22 10.48
C ARG A 88 -7.38 10.55 9.72
N THR A 89 -7.41 10.55 8.39
CA THR A 89 -7.56 11.77 7.60
C THR A 89 -9.00 12.28 7.48
N ASN A 90 -9.97 11.57 8.08
CA ASN A 90 -11.41 11.85 8.00
C ASN A 90 -11.89 12.13 6.56
N PRO A 91 -11.74 11.16 5.65
CA PRO A 91 -11.96 11.34 4.22
C PRO A 91 -13.42 11.68 3.93
N THR A 92 -13.65 12.87 3.37
CA THR A 92 -14.98 13.32 2.92
C THR A 92 -15.34 12.79 1.53
N SER A 93 -14.41 12.10 0.86
CA SER A 93 -14.56 11.63 -0.52
C SER A 93 -13.65 10.43 -0.79
N VAL A 94 -14.04 9.60 -1.76
CA VAL A 94 -13.23 8.49 -2.30
C VAL A 94 -11.85 8.97 -2.76
N TRP A 95 -11.81 10.17 -3.33
CA TRP A 95 -10.56 10.80 -3.80
C TRP A 95 -9.57 11.11 -2.69
N CYS A 96 -10.03 11.25 -1.44
CA CYS A 96 -9.13 11.44 -0.31
C CYS A 96 -8.29 10.18 -0.06
N GLY A 97 -8.93 9.00 -0.10
CA GLY A 97 -8.22 7.72 0.05
C GLY A 97 -7.19 7.49 -1.04
N LEU A 98 -7.52 7.82 -2.30
CA LEU A 98 -6.56 7.76 -3.40
C LEU A 98 -5.38 8.71 -3.19
N LYS A 99 -5.61 9.98 -2.81
CA LYS A 99 -4.53 10.94 -2.57
C LYS A 99 -3.57 10.49 -1.47
N VAL A 100 -4.10 9.96 -0.37
CA VAL A 100 -3.28 9.40 0.73
C VAL A 100 -2.44 8.23 0.21
N ALA A 101 -3.05 7.30 -0.52
CA ALA A 101 -2.34 6.16 -1.08
C ALA A 101 -1.22 6.56 -2.06
N LEU A 102 -1.51 7.50 -2.97
CA LEU A 102 -0.52 8.00 -3.93
C LEU A 102 0.62 8.76 -3.23
N ALA A 103 0.31 9.56 -2.20
CA ALA A 103 1.32 10.24 -1.41
C ALA A 103 2.23 9.25 -0.67
N CYS A 104 1.64 8.23 -0.02
CA CYS A 104 2.41 7.18 0.65
C CYS A 104 3.27 6.37 -0.32
N TRP A 105 2.70 5.99 -1.47
CA TRP A 105 3.45 5.28 -2.51
C TRP A 105 4.64 6.12 -2.99
N PHE A 106 4.41 7.38 -3.35
CA PHE A 106 5.46 8.22 -3.91
C PHE A 106 6.56 8.48 -2.88
N ALA A 107 6.20 8.97 -1.69
CA ALA A 107 7.17 9.39 -0.69
C ALA A 107 7.93 8.21 -0.05
N PHE A 108 7.24 7.13 0.31
CA PHE A 108 7.83 6.05 1.12
C PHE A 108 8.23 4.80 0.34
N ILE A 109 7.68 4.60 -0.87
CA ILE A 109 7.98 3.41 -1.67
C ILE A 109 8.81 3.78 -2.90
N PHE A 110 8.29 4.64 -3.76
CA PHE A 110 8.95 4.99 -5.02
C PHE A 110 10.30 5.67 -4.78
N MET A 111 10.35 6.74 -3.97
CA MET A 111 11.59 7.49 -3.75
C MET A 111 12.65 6.66 -3.02
N GLU A 112 12.26 5.91 -1.99
CA GLU A 112 13.15 5.01 -1.25
C GLU A 112 13.72 3.92 -2.16
N TYR A 113 12.86 3.24 -2.92
CA TYR A 113 13.30 2.19 -3.83
C TYR A 113 14.15 2.72 -4.98
N ALA A 114 13.78 3.86 -5.58
CA ALA A 114 14.56 4.48 -6.66
C ALA A 114 15.98 4.81 -6.17
N THR A 115 16.10 5.37 -4.97
CA THR A 115 17.39 5.65 -4.33
C THR A 115 18.20 4.36 -4.15
N ILE A 116 17.62 3.34 -3.51
CA ILE A 116 18.28 2.05 -3.30
C ILE A 116 18.70 1.42 -4.64
N SER A 117 17.83 1.43 -5.65
CA SER A 117 18.08 0.82 -6.95
C SER A 117 19.25 1.51 -7.67
N VAL A 118 19.30 2.84 -7.67
CA VAL A 118 20.40 3.58 -8.31
C VAL A 118 21.72 3.33 -7.58
N PHE A 119 21.74 3.40 -6.25
CA PHE A 119 22.98 3.22 -5.49
C PHE A 119 23.48 1.78 -5.48
N SER A 120 22.61 0.80 -5.26
CA SER A 120 23.00 -0.62 -5.20
C SER A 120 23.51 -1.17 -6.53
N ALA A 121 23.05 -0.58 -7.63
CA ALA A 121 23.50 -0.94 -8.98
C ALA A 121 24.62 -0.04 -9.51
N PHE A 122 25.24 0.82 -8.68
CA PHE A 122 26.27 1.77 -9.14
C PHE A 122 25.82 2.56 -10.38
N GLU A 123 24.57 3.05 -10.37
CA GLU A 123 23.94 3.83 -11.44
C GLU A 123 23.68 3.07 -12.75
N THR A 124 23.89 1.75 -12.78
CA THR A 124 23.68 0.92 -13.99
C THR A 124 22.23 0.45 -14.18
N ASN A 125 21.41 0.50 -13.12
CA ASN A 125 20.02 0.09 -13.23
C ASN A 125 19.22 1.06 -14.12
N PRO A 126 18.60 0.57 -15.21
CA PRO A 126 17.88 1.43 -16.12
C PRO A 126 16.57 1.92 -15.50
N TRP A 127 16.22 3.20 -15.66
CA TRP A 127 14.95 3.77 -15.18
C TRP A 127 13.68 2.96 -15.56
N PRO A 128 13.57 2.37 -16.76
CA PRO A 128 12.48 1.46 -17.08
C PRO A 128 12.28 0.31 -16.08
N LEU A 129 13.36 -0.20 -15.48
CA LEU A 129 13.28 -1.25 -14.48
C LEU A 129 12.63 -0.75 -13.21
N ILE A 130 13.10 0.40 -12.70
CA ILE A 130 12.55 1.08 -11.52
C ILE A 130 11.05 1.35 -11.72
N CYS A 131 10.65 1.82 -12.90
CA CYS A 131 9.24 2.06 -13.22
C CYS A 131 8.40 0.79 -13.23
N ILE A 132 8.93 -0.34 -13.73
CA ILE A 132 8.21 -1.62 -13.72
C ILE A 132 8.07 -2.14 -12.29
N ASP A 133 9.14 -2.09 -11.49
CA ASP A 133 9.13 -2.58 -10.12
C ASP A 133 8.18 -1.76 -9.23
N MET A 134 8.14 -0.44 -9.43
CA MET A 134 7.30 0.47 -8.64
C MET A 134 5.89 0.69 -9.21
N GLY A 135 5.64 0.35 -10.47
CA GLY A 135 4.30 0.45 -11.07
C GLY A 135 3.30 -0.56 -10.50
N ARG A 136 3.77 -1.76 -10.15
CA ARG A 136 2.93 -2.78 -9.48
C ARG A 136 2.39 -2.30 -8.11
N PRO A 137 3.22 -1.86 -7.15
CA PRO A 137 2.72 -1.34 -5.88
C PRO A 137 1.91 -0.05 -6.05
N LEU A 138 2.17 0.77 -7.07
CA LEU A 138 1.33 1.93 -7.38
C LEU A 138 -0.13 1.51 -7.62
N LEU A 139 -0.35 0.55 -8.52
CA LEU A 139 -1.70 0.05 -8.81
C LEU A 139 -2.36 -0.56 -7.58
N GLY A 140 -1.62 -1.40 -6.84
CA GLY A 140 -2.12 -2.01 -5.61
C GLY A 140 -2.56 -0.98 -4.59
N MET A 141 -1.71 0.01 -4.29
CA MET A 141 -2.03 1.05 -3.32
C MET A 141 -3.15 1.99 -3.79
N ALA A 142 -3.18 2.34 -5.08
CA ALA A 142 -4.23 3.18 -5.64
C ALA A 142 -5.62 2.52 -5.50
N ILE A 143 -5.73 1.23 -5.84
CA ILE A 143 -6.99 0.48 -5.70
C ILE A 143 -7.38 0.36 -4.23
N SER A 144 -6.45 0.04 -3.33
CA SER A 144 -6.73 0.03 -1.90
C SER A 144 -7.21 1.38 -1.38
N GLY A 145 -6.57 2.47 -1.81
CA GLY A 145 -6.97 3.83 -1.46
C GLY A 145 -8.40 4.16 -1.90
N LEU A 146 -8.78 3.76 -3.12
CA LEU A 146 -10.14 3.91 -3.63
C LEU A 146 -11.14 3.09 -2.82
N VAL A 147 -10.84 1.80 -2.55
CA VAL A 147 -11.74 0.90 -1.82
C VAL A 147 -11.96 1.39 -0.39
N PHE A 148 -10.90 1.75 0.33
CA PHE A 148 -11.03 2.30 1.68
C PHE A 148 -11.70 3.67 1.72
N GLY A 149 -11.45 4.52 0.71
CA GLY A 149 -12.14 5.80 0.57
C GLY A 149 -13.63 5.66 0.28
N ALA A 150 -14.05 4.63 -0.46
CA ALA A 150 -15.45 4.35 -0.79
C ALA A 150 -16.22 3.71 0.38
N TRP A 151 -15.61 2.79 1.12
CA TRP A 151 -16.31 2.02 2.15
C TRP A 151 -16.81 2.87 3.33
N ARG A 152 -16.15 4.00 3.64
CA ARG A 152 -16.59 4.91 4.71
C ARG A 152 -17.97 5.54 4.42
N LYS A 153 -18.43 5.56 3.16
CA LYS A 153 -19.76 6.08 2.81
C LYS A 153 -20.92 5.17 3.25
N SER A 154 -20.63 3.93 3.68
CA SER A 154 -21.62 2.90 4.01
C SER A 154 -21.60 2.47 5.49
N ALA A 155 -20.88 3.17 6.37
CA ALA A 155 -20.84 2.92 7.80
C ALA A 155 -21.42 4.10 8.59
#